data_AF-A0A5J4L096-F1
#
_entry.id   AF-A0A5J4L096-F1
#
_cell.length_a   1.000
_cell.length_b   1.000
_cell.length_c   1.000
_cell.angle_alpha   90.00
_cell.angle_beta   90.00
_cell.angle_gamma   90.00
#
_symmetry.space_group_name_H-M   'P 1'
#
loop_
_entity.id
_entity.type
_entity.pdbx_description
1 polymer ?
#
loop_
_entity_poly.entity_id
_entity_poly.type
_entity_poly.pdbx_seq_one_letter_code
_entity_poly.pdbx_strand_id
1 'polypeptide(L)' 'MELYYWTIDEPTLMRQLIELGADGLFTNRPDLLKTLLHDMRLRP' A
#
# COMPACT_ATOMS: atom_id res chain seq x y z
N MET A 1 -13.03 -12.09 2.16
CA MET A 1 -11.81 -12.76 1.71
C MET A 1 -10.78 -11.66 1.62
N GLU A 2 -9.66 -11.77 2.33
CA GLU A 2 -8.64 -10.72 2.39
C GLU A 2 -7.51 -11.07 1.41
N LEU A 3 -7.13 -10.12 0.56
CA LEU A 3 -6.07 -10.27 -0.43
C LEU A 3 -4.85 -9.44 -0.03
N TYR A 4 -3.78 -10.15 0.30
CA TYR A 4 -2.51 -9.56 0.68
C TYR A 4 -1.48 -9.71 -0.42
N TYR A 5 -0.75 -8.64 -0.73
CA TYR A 5 0.33 -8.64 -1.71
C TYR A 5 1.68 -8.60 -1.01
N TRP A 6 2.63 -9.42 -1.47
CA TRP A 6 3.96 -9.46 -0.88
C TRP A 6 5.04 -8.79 -1.71
N THR A 7 5.84 -8.07 -0.93
CA THR A 7 7.01 -7.24 -1.22
C THR A 7 6.82 -6.30 -2.39
N ILE A 8 6.00 -5.29 -2.14
CA ILE A 8 5.84 -4.15 -3.04
C ILE A 8 6.63 -2.98 -2.45
N ASP A 9 7.74 -2.60 -3.09
CA ASP A 9 8.58 -1.50 -2.61
C ASP A 9 8.47 -0.24 -3.49
N GLU A 10 7.78 -0.34 -4.63
CA GLU A 10 7.57 0.75 -5.58
C GLU A 10 6.30 1.56 -5.27
N PRO A 11 6.38 2.87 -4.96
CA PRO A 11 5.23 3.69 -4.57
C PRO A 11 4.10 3.73 -5.60
N THR A 12 4.44 3.72 -6.88
CA THR A 12 3.45 3.74 -7.96
C THR A 12 2.61 2.46 -7.96
N LEU A 13 3.24 1.31 -7.72
CA LEU A 13 2.54 0.02 -7.64
C LEU A 13 1.75 -0.10 -6.33
N MET A 14 2.28 0.39 -5.21
CA MET A 14 1.53 0.48 -3.95
C MET A 14 0.21 1.23 -4.15
N ARG A 15 0.26 2.42 -4.79
CA ARG A 15 -0.92 3.23 -5.08
C ARG A 15 -1.94 2.47 -5.91
N GLN A 16 -1.50 1.85 -7.00
CA GLN A 16 -2.38 1.10 -7.89
C GLN A 16 -3.09 -0.03 -7.15
N LEU A 17 -2.37 -0.81 -6.33
CA LEU A 17 -2.96 -1.91 -5.58
C LEU A 17 -3.94 -1.42 -4.52
N ILE A 18 -3.64 -0.31 -3.84
CA ILE A 18 -4.56 0.31 -2.88
C ILE A 18 -5.83 0.80 -3.59
N GLU A 19 -5.70 1.46 -4.74
CA GLU A 19 -6.84 1.93 -5.53
C GLU A 19 -7.70 0.77 -6.07
N LEU A 20 -7.10 -0.39 -6.32
CA LEU A 20 -7.80 -1.62 -6.70
C LEU A 20 -8.47 -2.33 -5.51
N GLY A 21 -8.29 -1.85 -4.28
CA GLY A 21 -8.91 -2.40 -3.08
C GLY A 21 -8.13 -3.53 -2.40
N ALA A 22 -6.79 -3.53 -2.49
CA ALA A 22 -5.97 -4.45 -1.71
C ALA A 22 -6.20 -4.25 -0.20
N ASP A 23 -6.40 -5.35 0.53
CA ASP A 23 -6.61 -5.32 1.98
C ASP A 23 -5.31 -5.09 2.75
N GLY A 24 -4.17 -5.50 2.18
CA GLY A 24 -2.87 -5.23 2.79
C GLY A 24 -1.69 -5.43 1.85
N LEU A 25 -0.63 -4.67 2.12
CA LEU A 25 0.64 -4.71 1.38
C LEU A 25 1.78 -5.01 2.35
N PHE A 26 2.58 -6.03 2.04
CA PHE A 26 3.87 -6.23 2.69
C PHE A 26 4.96 -5.50 1.89
N THR A 27 5.76 -4.70 2.58
CA THR A 27 6.81 -3.87 1.98
C THR A 27 8.03 -3.82 2.91
N ASN A 28 9.22 -3.71 2.32
CA ASN A 28 10.44 -3.36 3.03
C ASN A 28 10.56 -1.85 3.28
N ARG A 29 9.65 -1.05 2.71
CA ARG A 29 9.61 0.42 2.76
C ARG A 29 8.35 0.94 3.44
N PRO A 30 8.13 0.63 4.73
CA PRO A 30 6.93 1.05 5.46
C PRO A 30 6.83 2.58 5.59
N ASP A 31 7.94 3.30 5.47
CA ASP A 31 8.02 4.76 5.40
C ASP A 31 7.25 5.32 4.19
N LEU A 32 7.47 4.73 3.01
CA LEU A 32 6.83 5.14 1.77
C LEU A 32 5.33 4.81 1.80
N LEU A 33 4.97 3.61 2.25
CA LEU A 33 3.57 3.21 2.36
C LEU A 33 2.79 4.12 3.32
N LYS A 34 3.34 4.47 4.48
CA LYS A 34 2.71 5.41 5.42
C LYS A 34 2.49 6.79 4.82
N THR A 35 3.49 7.30 4.11
CA THR A 35 3.39 8.60 3.41
C THR A 35 2.27 8.56 2.38
N LEU A 36 2.22 7.48 1.60
CA LEU A 36 1.21 7.28 0.57
C LEU A 36 -0.21 7.19 1.15
N LEU A 37 -0.41 6.42 2.22
CA LEU A 37 -1.70 6.30 2.91
C LEU A 37 -2.16 7.65 3.47
N HIS A 38 -1.24 8.41 4.08
CA HIS A 38 -1.52 9.77 4.56
C HIS A 38 -1.95 10.70 3.41
N ASP A 39 -1.23 10.69 2.30
CA ASP A 39 -1.54 11.52 1.12
C ASP A 39 -2.88 11.14 0.48
N MET A 40 -3.21 9.86 0.50
CA MET A 40 -4.50 9.32 0.05
C MET A 40 -5.63 9.52 1.08
N ARG A 41 -5.33 10.12 2.24
CA ARG A 41 -6.26 10.30 3.37
C ARG A 41 -6.88 8.99 3.86
N LEU A 42 -6.15 7.90 3.68
CA LEU A 42 -6.48 6.59 4.20
C LEU A 42 -5.87 6.45 5.59
N ARG A 43 -6.61 5.79 6.49
CA ARG A 43 -6.08 5.45 7.81
C ARG A 43 -5.21 4.20 7.66
N PRO A 44 -3.99 4.20 8.22
CA PRO A 44 -3.14 3.02 8.26
C PRO A 44 -3.70 1.95 9.19
#